data_AF-A0A932L194-F1
#
_entry.id   AF-A0A932L194-F1
#
_cell.length_a   1.000
_cell.length_b   1.000
_cell.length_c   1.000
_cell.angle_alpha   90.00
_cell.angle_beta   90.00
_cell.angle_gamma   90.00
#
_symmetry.space_group_name_H-M   'P 1'
#
loop_
_entity.id
_entity.type
_entity.pdbx_description
1 polymer ?
#
loop_
_entity_poly.entity_id
_entity_poly.type
_entity_poly.pdbx_seq_one_letter_code
_entity_poly.pdbx_strand_id
1 'polypeptide(L)'
;MELHSLDRRQFAALALSALLHLVVTILLTMDNLSALLPEHTEKAMEVEVVSEPPPKPAPMPEPEPPPPPPPQAKPAPEPPTPVTTPQLQKAQLAEKSSAPRPTPRPEPARPTSDGSGLSADTGRFSKPAPAAGDLSQSAQDLVLSQVVRMWRFETASLRGSDVTLTATLIVNRDGTLSGPMNMSAPWNPDATIHGYSKLPDGITKRMLETFLLALRLAQPLQLPTDDGKPWPRRMILRFRPGDL
;
A
#
# COMPACT_ATOMS: atom_id res chain seq x y z
N MET A 1 -11.38 27.39 -70.05
CA MET A 1 -10.69 26.66 -68.97
C MET A 1 -9.78 27.64 -68.28
N GLU A 2 -10.29 28.35 -67.29
CA GLU A 2 -9.48 29.29 -66.49
C GLU A 2 -8.75 28.49 -65.41
N LEU A 3 -7.44 28.39 -65.53
CA LEU A 3 -6.57 27.87 -64.48
C LEU A 3 -6.51 28.93 -63.38
N HIS A 4 -7.28 28.72 -62.31
CA HIS A 4 -7.22 29.55 -61.11
C HIS A 4 -5.77 29.61 -60.61
N SER A 5 -5.17 30.80 -60.66
CA SER A 5 -3.88 31.07 -60.05
C SER A 5 -4.03 30.96 -58.53
N LEU A 6 -3.63 29.83 -57.96
CA LEU A 6 -3.52 29.64 -56.51
C LEU A 6 -2.64 30.75 -55.93
N ASP A 7 -3.18 31.45 -54.94
CA ASP A 7 -2.47 32.51 -54.24
C ASP A 7 -1.20 31.92 -53.58
N ARG A 8 -0.07 32.61 -53.67
CA ARG A 8 1.23 32.13 -53.14
C ARG A 8 1.13 31.73 -51.67
N ARG A 9 0.24 32.39 -50.92
CA ARG A 9 -0.02 32.08 -49.50
C ARG A 9 -0.70 30.72 -49.32
N GLN A 10 -1.66 30.39 -50.18
CA GLN A 10 -2.35 29.09 -50.15
C GLN A 10 -1.38 27.97 -50.53
N PHE A 11 -0.53 28.19 -51.53
CA PHE A 11 0.51 27.24 -51.88
C PHE A 11 1.50 27.01 -50.74
N ALA A 12 1.97 28.09 -50.08
CA ALA A 12 2.87 27.99 -48.94
C ALA A 12 2.24 27.24 -47.76
N ALA A 13 0.96 27.48 -47.45
CA ALA A 13 0.25 26.79 -46.39
C ALA A 13 0.10 25.28 -46.67
N LEU A 14 -0.22 24.91 -47.93
CA LEU A 14 -0.30 23.52 -48.34
C LEU A 14 1.06 22.83 -48.30
N ALA A 15 2.12 23.50 -48.75
CA ALA A 15 3.48 22.98 -48.69
C ALA A 15 3.95 22.77 -47.24
N LEU A 16 3.66 23.72 -46.34
CA LEU A 16 3.97 23.58 -44.91
C LEU A 16 3.20 22.42 -44.26
N SER A 17 1.91 22.28 -44.61
CA SER A 17 1.07 21.18 -44.12
C SER A 17 1.62 19.83 -44.58
N ALA A 18 1.96 19.70 -45.86
CA ALA A 18 2.56 18.48 -46.40
C ALA A 18 3.90 18.15 -45.74
N LEU A 19 4.76 19.15 -45.51
CA LEU A 19 6.04 18.98 -44.81
C LEU A 19 5.82 18.51 -43.36
N LEU A 20 4.86 19.09 -42.64
CA LEU A 20 4.55 18.70 -41.27
C LEU A 20 4.09 17.24 -41.19
N HIS A 21 3.20 16.82 -42.09
CA HIS A 21 2.73 15.43 -42.16
C HIS A 21 3.87 14.47 -42.53
N LEU A 22 4.78 14.87 -43.40
CA LEU A 22 5.98 14.09 -43.72
C LEU A 22 6.84 13.87 -42.48
N VAL A 23 7.10 14.93 -41.69
CA VAL A 23 7.90 14.84 -40.45
C VAL A 23 7.24 13.93 -39.42
N VAL A 24 5.93 14.06 -39.22
CA VAL A 24 5.18 13.18 -38.30
C VAL A 24 5.25 11.73 -38.76
N THR A 25 5.11 11.47 -40.06
CA THR A 25 5.21 10.12 -40.61
C THR A 25 6.60 9.54 -40.41
N ILE A 26 7.67 10.31 -40.62
CA ILE A 26 9.05 9.89 -40.36
C ILE A 26 9.26 9.58 -38.88
N LEU A 27 8.76 10.42 -37.97
CA LEU A 27 8.88 10.20 -36.53
C LEU A 27 8.16 8.91 -36.09
N LEU A 28 7.02 8.60 -36.71
CA LEU A 28 6.25 7.39 -36.40
C LEU A 28 6.84 6.12 -37.00
N THR A 29 7.56 6.19 -38.14
CA THR A 29 8.24 5.01 -38.72
C THR A 29 9.60 4.74 -38.09
N MET A 30 10.15 5.69 -37.34
CA MET A 30 11.31 5.47 -36.48
C MET A 30 10.87 4.75 -35.20
N ASP A 31 10.58 3.45 -35.30
CA ASP A 31 10.25 2.53 -34.19
C ASP A 31 11.34 2.44 -33.09
N ASN A 32 12.46 3.17 -33.24
CA ASN A 32 13.66 3.04 -32.43
C ASN A 32 14.18 4.38 -31.88
N LEU A 33 13.28 5.29 -31.49
CA LEU A 33 13.65 6.45 -30.67
C LEU A 33 14.27 6.05 -29.31
N SER A 34 14.02 4.81 -28.86
CA SER A 34 14.63 4.22 -27.68
C SER A 34 16.17 4.12 -27.77
N ALA A 35 16.74 4.05 -28.97
CA ALA A 35 18.20 4.00 -29.15
C ALA A 35 18.90 5.36 -28.97
N LEU A 36 18.14 6.47 -28.96
CA LEU A 36 18.67 7.82 -28.72
C LEU A 36 18.58 8.23 -27.24
N LEU A 37 17.90 7.45 -26.41
CA LEU A 37 17.88 7.62 -24.97
C LEU A 37 19.14 6.96 -24.40
N PRO A 38 20.00 7.70 -23.66
CA PRO A 38 21.20 7.13 -23.07
C PRO A 38 20.80 5.97 -22.15
N GLU A 39 21.33 4.79 -22.47
CA GLU A 39 21.12 3.56 -21.74
C GLU A 39 21.51 3.81 -20.27
N HIS A 40 20.52 3.80 -19.38
CA HIS A 40 20.75 4.01 -17.96
C HIS A 40 21.40 2.73 -17.42
N THR A 41 22.73 2.66 -17.52
CA THR A 41 23.52 1.52 -17.02
C THR A 41 23.26 1.36 -15.52
N GLU A 42 22.42 0.40 -15.15
CA GLU A 42 22.30 -0.05 -13.78
C GLU A 42 23.65 -0.67 -13.39
N LYS A 43 24.49 0.13 -12.71
CA LYS A 43 25.67 -0.39 -12.02
C LYS A 43 25.17 -1.38 -10.96
N ALA A 44 25.23 -2.67 -11.29
CA ALA A 44 25.17 -3.73 -10.30
C ALA A 44 26.34 -3.52 -9.33
N MET A 45 26.03 -2.98 -8.15
CA MET A 45 26.98 -2.87 -7.06
C MET A 45 27.10 -4.24 -6.42
N GLU A 46 28.12 -4.99 -6.82
CA GLU A 46 28.48 -6.26 -6.20
C GLU A 46 29.00 -5.97 -4.79
N VAL A 47 28.17 -6.22 -3.78
CA VAL A 47 28.53 -6.11 -2.37
C VAL A 47 29.09 -7.46 -1.93
N GLU A 48 30.41 -7.54 -1.83
CA GLU A 48 31.11 -8.66 -1.21
C GLU A 48 30.76 -8.71 0.29
N VAL A 49 29.97 -9.72 0.68
CA VAL A 49 29.55 -9.95 2.07
C VAL A 49 30.74 -10.54 2.83
N VAL A 50 31.50 -9.67 3.49
CA VAL A 50 32.48 -10.08 4.51
C VAL A 50 31.71 -10.73 5.66
N SER A 51 31.99 -12.01 5.90
CA SER A 51 31.40 -12.77 7.00
C SER A 51 31.90 -12.22 8.34
N GLU A 52 30.98 -11.71 9.16
CA GLU A 52 31.25 -11.20 10.50
C GLU A 52 31.70 -12.35 11.43
N PRO A 53 32.73 -12.16 12.28
CA PRO A 53 33.24 -13.21 13.17
C PRO A 53 32.20 -13.64 14.23
N PRO A 54 32.28 -14.88 14.73
CA PRO A 54 31.27 -15.45 15.62
C PRO A 54 31.09 -14.65 16.92
N PRO A 55 29.85 -14.55 17.43
CA PRO A 55 29.54 -13.74 18.60
C PRO A 55 30.25 -14.29 19.86
N LYS A 56 30.81 -13.38 20.66
CA LYS A 56 31.34 -13.69 21.99
C LYS A 56 30.25 -14.30 22.88
N PRO A 57 30.59 -15.26 23.77
CA PRO A 57 29.66 -15.82 24.73
C PRO A 57 29.03 -14.72 25.61
N ALA A 58 27.71 -14.80 25.82
CA ALA A 58 26.99 -13.89 26.69
C ALA A 58 27.50 -13.97 28.15
N PRO A 59 27.60 -12.84 28.87
CA PRO A 59 27.88 -12.85 30.31
C PRO A 59 26.79 -13.59 31.08
N MET A 60 27.19 -14.35 32.10
CA MET A 60 26.27 -15.00 33.05
C MET A 60 25.30 -13.98 33.67
N PRO A 61 24.03 -14.34 33.91
CA PRO A 61 23.07 -13.50 34.62
C PRO A 61 23.58 -13.16 36.02
N GLU A 62 23.55 -11.87 36.35
CA GLU A 62 23.76 -11.36 37.70
C GLU A 62 22.63 -11.84 38.62
N PRO A 63 22.88 -12.19 39.90
CA PRO A 63 21.84 -12.64 40.81
C PRO A 63 20.78 -11.56 41.04
N GLU A 64 19.50 -11.93 40.93
CA GLU A 64 18.39 -11.02 41.23
C GLU A 64 18.46 -10.50 42.68
N PRO A 65 18.19 -9.20 42.91
CA PRO A 65 18.09 -8.66 44.26
C PRO A 65 16.87 -9.27 45.00
N PRO A 66 16.95 -9.42 46.33
CA PRO A 66 15.88 -10.01 47.12
C PRO A 66 14.58 -9.19 47.02
N PRO A 67 13.42 -9.84 47.07
CA PRO A 67 12.13 -9.20 46.91
C PRO A 67 11.89 -8.15 48.00
N PRO A 68 11.25 -7.00 47.66
CA PRO A 68 10.87 -6.01 48.66
C PRO A 68 9.84 -6.56 49.65
N PRO A 69 9.82 -6.08 50.90
CA PRO A 69 8.86 -6.52 51.91
C PRO A 69 7.42 -6.20 51.49
N PRO A 70 6.45 -7.03 51.93
CA PRO A 70 5.05 -6.90 51.55
C PRO A 70 4.47 -5.53 51.98
N PRO A 71 3.71 -4.85 51.11
CA PRO A 71 2.99 -3.64 51.48
C PRO A 71 1.99 -3.93 52.61
N GLN A 72 2.05 -3.13 53.67
CA GLN A 72 1.05 -3.13 54.74
C GLN A 72 -0.33 -2.81 54.16
N ALA A 73 -1.32 -3.67 54.50
CA ALA A 73 -2.70 -3.53 54.10
C ALA A 73 -3.29 -2.20 54.60
N LYS A 74 -3.80 -1.39 53.67
CA LYS A 74 -4.66 -0.25 54.00
C LYS A 74 -6.06 -0.76 54.40
N PRO A 75 -6.76 -0.12 55.36
CA PRO A 75 -8.09 -0.50 55.78
C PRO A 75 -9.12 -0.41 54.64
N ALA A 76 -10.05 -1.36 54.64
CA ALA A 76 -11.15 -1.48 53.69
C ALA A 76 -12.10 -0.26 53.74
N PRO A 77 -12.47 0.32 52.59
CA PRO A 77 -13.62 1.22 52.48
C PRO A 77 -14.94 0.44 52.56
N GLU A 78 -15.94 1.04 53.22
CA GLU A 78 -17.28 0.51 53.42
C GLU A 78 -18.03 0.19 52.10
N PRO A 79 -18.99 -0.76 52.12
CA PRO A 79 -19.72 -1.18 50.93
C PRO A 79 -20.76 -0.13 50.50
N PRO A 80 -20.82 0.29 49.22
CA PRO A 80 -21.96 1.01 48.71
C PRO A 80 -23.18 0.08 48.51
N THR A 81 -24.35 0.66 48.77
CA THR A 81 -25.70 0.09 48.71
C THR A 81 -26.04 -0.55 47.36
N PRO A 82 -26.84 -1.64 47.34
CA PRO A 82 -27.21 -2.34 46.12
C PRO A 82 -28.19 -1.52 45.28
N VAL A 83 -27.76 -1.11 44.09
CA VAL A 83 -28.64 -0.56 43.06
C VAL A 83 -29.26 -1.73 42.30
N THR A 84 -30.58 -1.83 42.35
CA THR A 84 -31.40 -2.81 41.63
C THR A 84 -31.28 -2.60 40.11
N THR A 85 -30.60 -3.52 39.43
CA THR A 85 -30.63 -3.60 37.96
C THR A 85 -31.97 -4.19 37.48
N PRO A 86 -32.65 -3.57 36.49
CA PRO A 86 -33.82 -4.16 35.84
C PRO A 86 -33.46 -5.49 35.16
N GLN A 87 -34.17 -6.56 35.51
CA GLN A 87 -34.01 -7.87 34.88
C GLN A 87 -34.51 -7.83 33.43
N LEU A 88 -33.57 -7.89 32.48
CA LEU A 88 -33.87 -8.18 31.08
C LEU A 88 -34.29 -9.65 30.95
N GLN A 89 -35.55 -9.85 30.56
CA GLN A 89 -36.14 -11.16 30.30
C GLN A 89 -35.36 -11.88 29.18
N LYS A 90 -35.00 -13.15 29.42
CA LYS A 90 -34.38 -14.02 28.43
C LYS A 90 -35.40 -14.36 27.34
N ALA A 91 -35.16 -13.89 26.12
CA ALA A 91 -35.82 -14.40 24.93
C ALA A 91 -35.32 -15.83 24.65
N GLN A 92 -36.26 -16.75 24.44
CA GLN A 92 -35.98 -18.13 24.02
C GLN A 92 -35.50 -18.10 22.55
N LEU A 93 -34.22 -18.36 22.34
CA LEU A 93 -33.67 -18.55 21.00
C LEU A 93 -33.77 -20.03 20.61
N ALA A 94 -34.43 -20.25 19.48
CA ALA A 94 -34.74 -21.55 18.92
C ALA A 94 -33.49 -22.41 18.66
N GLU A 95 -33.57 -23.66 19.07
CA GLU A 95 -32.75 -24.75 18.59
C GLU A 95 -33.03 -24.98 17.09
N LYS A 96 -31.97 -24.93 16.27
CA LYS A 96 -31.70 -25.79 15.10
C LYS A 96 -30.69 -25.11 14.18
N SER A 97 -29.48 -25.65 14.12
CA SER A 97 -28.84 -25.94 12.82
C SER A 97 -27.64 -26.86 13.02
N SER A 98 -27.74 -28.07 12.47
CA SER A 98 -26.63 -29.01 12.34
C SER A 98 -25.56 -28.44 11.42
N ALA A 99 -24.32 -28.35 11.89
CA ALA A 99 -23.17 -28.01 11.07
C ALA A 99 -22.68 -29.25 10.28
N PRO A 100 -22.40 -29.13 8.97
CA PRO A 100 -21.70 -30.16 8.22
C PRO A 100 -20.20 -30.16 8.50
N ARG A 101 -19.65 -31.37 8.57
CA ARG A 101 -18.24 -31.72 8.80
C ARG A 101 -17.33 -31.12 7.70
N PRO A 102 -16.26 -30.38 8.04
CA PRO A 102 -15.31 -29.89 7.05
C PRO A 102 -14.35 -31.00 6.61
N THR A 103 -14.22 -31.18 5.29
CA THR A 103 -13.16 -31.96 4.63
C THR A 103 -11.85 -31.15 4.60
N PRO A 104 -10.68 -31.82 4.68
CA PRO A 104 -9.38 -31.16 4.56
C PRO A 104 -9.15 -30.68 3.12
N ARG A 105 -8.82 -29.40 2.98
CA ARG A 105 -8.54 -28.71 1.71
C ARG A 105 -7.06 -28.90 1.33
N PRO A 106 -6.74 -29.22 0.06
CA PRO A 106 -5.35 -29.28 -0.42
C PRO A 106 -4.66 -27.91 -0.40
N GLU A 107 -3.40 -27.88 0.00
CA GLU A 107 -2.51 -26.71 -0.05
C GLU A 107 -2.43 -26.10 -1.46
N PRO A 108 -2.57 -24.77 -1.62
CA PRO A 108 -2.21 -24.10 -2.86
C PRO A 108 -0.70 -23.94 -2.98
N ALA A 109 -0.17 -24.37 -4.12
CA ALA A 109 1.21 -24.17 -4.52
C ALA A 109 1.64 -22.70 -4.44
N ARG A 110 2.87 -22.47 -3.97
CA ARG A 110 3.56 -21.18 -3.98
C ARG A 110 3.72 -20.69 -5.42
N PRO A 111 3.28 -19.46 -5.76
CA PRO A 111 3.72 -18.83 -7.00
C PRO A 111 5.16 -18.32 -6.81
N THR A 112 6.09 -18.88 -7.58
CA THR A 112 7.39 -18.27 -7.88
C THR A 112 7.13 -17.08 -8.80
N SER A 113 7.17 -15.87 -8.25
CA SER A 113 7.10 -14.63 -9.02
C SER A 113 8.48 -13.99 -9.13
N ASP A 114 9.25 -14.45 -10.12
CA ASP A 114 10.34 -13.67 -10.74
C ASP A 114 9.68 -12.69 -11.71
N GLY A 115 9.27 -11.54 -11.18
CA GLY A 115 8.75 -10.44 -11.96
C GLY A 115 9.50 -9.19 -11.56
N SER A 116 10.33 -8.67 -12.47
CA SER A 116 10.97 -7.36 -12.35
C SER A 116 9.88 -6.29 -12.36
N GLY A 117 9.31 -6.04 -11.19
CA GLY A 117 8.40 -4.94 -10.90
C GLY A 117 9.03 -4.10 -9.82
N LEU A 118 8.88 -2.78 -9.91
CA LEU A 118 9.28 -1.82 -8.89
C LEU A 118 8.51 -2.09 -7.59
N SER A 119 8.96 -3.10 -6.85
CA SER A 119 8.48 -3.41 -5.52
C SER A 119 9.17 -2.43 -4.59
N ALA A 120 8.48 -1.33 -4.28
CA ALA A 120 8.78 -0.57 -3.08
C ALA A 120 8.39 -1.45 -1.89
N ASP A 121 9.22 -2.46 -1.62
CA ASP A 121 9.14 -3.28 -0.42
C ASP A 121 9.21 -2.28 0.74
N THR A 122 8.05 -2.02 1.35
CA THR A 122 7.93 -1.26 2.58
C THR A 122 8.66 -2.08 3.64
N GLY A 123 9.98 -1.88 3.68
CA GLY A 123 10.92 -2.67 4.43
C GLY A 123 10.53 -2.76 5.90
N ARG A 124 11.00 -3.82 6.55
CA ARG A 124 10.78 -4.19 7.95
C ARG A 124 10.87 -2.98 8.90
N PHE A 125 9.79 -2.23 9.05
CA PHE A 125 9.69 -1.18 10.06
C PHE A 125 9.66 -1.82 11.45
N SER A 126 10.21 -1.09 12.41
CA SER A 126 10.14 -1.32 13.86
C SER A 126 8.89 -2.10 14.24
N LYS A 127 9.11 -3.36 14.67
CA LYS A 127 8.11 -4.34 15.16
C LYS A 127 6.67 -3.88 14.90
N PRO A 128 6.08 -4.16 13.71
CA PRO A 128 4.72 -3.76 13.41
C PRO A 128 3.83 -4.25 14.54
N ALA A 129 2.89 -3.40 14.98
CA ALA A 129 1.86 -3.84 15.92
C ALA A 129 1.31 -5.17 15.39
N PRO A 130 1.28 -6.24 16.21
CA PRO A 130 0.91 -7.56 15.73
C PRO A 130 -0.49 -7.48 15.12
N ALA A 131 -0.55 -7.58 13.79
CA ALA A 131 -1.82 -7.65 13.09
C ALA A 131 -2.45 -9.00 13.42
N ALA A 132 -3.70 -8.96 13.88
CA ALA A 132 -4.38 -10.14 14.37
C ALA A 132 -5.03 -10.97 13.24
N GLY A 133 -4.72 -10.61 11.98
CA GLY A 133 -5.12 -11.32 10.76
C GLY A 133 -5.04 -10.42 9.53
N ASP A 134 -5.23 -11.03 8.36
CA ASP A 134 -5.35 -10.34 7.07
C ASP A 134 -6.82 -9.99 6.77
N LEU A 135 -7.04 -8.84 6.12
CA LEU A 135 -8.34 -8.40 5.63
C LEU A 135 -8.77 -9.28 4.43
N SER A 136 -10.06 -9.60 4.31
CA SER A 136 -10.58 -10.38 3.19
C SER A 136 -10.43 -9.63 1.86
N GLN A 137 -10.27 -10.35 0.75
CA GLN A 137 -10.07 -9.75 -0.58
C GLN A 137 -11.14 -8.70 -0.93
N SER A 138 -12.42 -9.00 -0.71
CA SER A 138 -13.52 -8.07 -0.99
C SER A 138 -13.43 -6.76 -0.19
N ALA A 139 -12.91 -6.83 1.03
CA ALA A 139 -12.67 -5.66 1.86
C ALA A 139 -11.49 -4.83 1.33
N GLN A 140 -10.44 -5.50 0.84
CA GLN A 140 -9.30 -4.84 0.20
C GLN A 140 -9.75 -4.10 -1.07
N ASP A 141 -10.60 -4.73 -1.89
CA ASP A 141 -11.13 -4.13 -3.12
C ASP A 141 -12.04 -2.93 -2.81
N LEU A 142 -12.88 -3.02 -1.76
CA LEU A 142 -13.71 -1.91 -1.30
C LEU A 142 -12.84 -0.73 -0.86
N VAL A 143 -11.84 -0.98 -0.02
CA VAL A 143 -10.89 0.06 0.40
C VAL A 143 -10.15 0.65 -0.79
N LEU A 144 -9.66 -0.18 -1.71
CA LEU A 144 -8.98 0.28 -2.92
C LEU A 144 -9.87 1.22 -3.74
N SER A 145 -11.14 0.85 -3.95
CA SER A 145 -12.10 1.70 -4.68
C SER A 145 -12.31 3.07 -4.01
N GLN A 146 -12.34 3.11 -2.67
CA GLN A 146 -12.45 4.35 -1.91
C GLN A 146 -11.19 5.22 -2.07
N VAL A 147 -10.01 4.61 -2.02
CA VAL A 147 -8.72 5.30 -2.20
C VAL A 147 -8.61 5.84 -3.63
N VAL A 148 -8.91 5.03 -4.64
CA VAL A 148 -8.87 5.44 -6.06
C VAL A 148 -9.82 6.60 -6.33
N ARG A 149 -11.00 6.63 -5.71
CA ARG A 149 -11.94 7.76 -5.83
C ARG A 149 -11.36 9.09 -5.33
N MET A 150 -10.47 9.04 -4.34
CA MET A 150 -9.78 10.21 -3.79
C MET A 150 -8.45 10.50 -4.50
N TRP A 151 -7.92 9.54 -5.26
CA TRP A 151 -6.63 9.65 -5.89
C TRP A 151 -6.69 10.53 -7.14
N ARG A 152 -5.97 11.65 -7.09
CA ARG A 152 -5.87 12.63 -8.18
C ARG A 152 -4.54 12.46 -8.89
N PHE A 153 -4.46 11.45 -9.75
CA PHE A 153 -3.29 11.18 -10.58
C PHE A 153 -3.74 10.83 -12.00
N GLU A 154 -3.00 11.30 -13.01
CA GLU A 154 -3.32 11.04 -14.42
C GLU A 154 -2.79 9.66 -14.84
N THR A 155 -3.61 8.63 -14.61
CA THR A 155 -3.29 7.23 -14.92
C THR A 155 -3.12 6.97 -16.43
N ALA A 156 -3.67 7.83 -17.29
CA ALA A 156 -3.54 7.73 -18.74
C ALA A 156 -2.06 7.71 -19.20
N SER A 157 -1.19 8.46 -18.51
CA SER A 157 0.25 8.49 -18.77
C SER A 157 0.97 7.17 -18.45
N LEU A 158 0.33 6.29 -17.67
CA LEU A 158 0.86 4.99 -17.25
C LEU A 158 0.25 3.82 -18.00
N ARG A 159 -0.62 4.06 -19.00
CA ARG A 159 -1.17 2.99 -19.83
C ARG A 159 -0.06 2.29 -20.60
N GLY A 160 -0.05 0.96 -20.54
CA GLY A 160 1.02 0.14 -21.14
C GLY A 160 2.31 0.09 -20.32
N SER A 161 2.38 0.76 -19.17
CA SER A 161 3.49 0.56 -18.23
C SER A 161 3.24 -0.67 -17.36
N ASP A 162 4.29 -1.44 -17.07
CA ASP A 162 4.23 -2.61 -16.17
C ASP A 162 4.35 -2.22 -14.67
N VAL A 163 4.12 -0.94 -14.35
CA VAL A 163 4.24 -0.43 -12.98
C VAL A 163 3.14 -1.02 -12.12
N THR A 164 3.54 -1.74 -11.07
CA THR A 164 2.63 -2.31 -10.07
C THR A 164 2.88 -1.64 -8.73
N LEU A 165 1.84 -1.03 -8.16
CA LEU A 165 1.89 -0.45 -6.83
C LEU A 165 1.48 -1.53 -5.81
N THR A 166 2.34 -1.78 -4.84
CA THR A 166 2.05 -2.66 -3.70
C THR A 166 2.20 -1.88 -2.40
N ALA A 167 1.19 -1.90 -1.53
CA ALA A 167 1.22 -1.24 -0.23
C ALA A 167 0.71 -2.19 0.86
N THR A 168 1.49 -2.37 1.91
CA THR A 168 1.09 -3.14 3.10
C THR A 168 0.71 -2.18 4.21
N LEU A 169 -0.53 -2.26 4.67
CA LEU A 169 -1.12 -1.31 5.63
C LEU A 169 -1.68 -2.07 6.84
N ILE A 170 -1.67 -1.42 8.00
CA ILE A 170 -2.33 -1.91 9.21
C ILE A 170 -3.53 -1.01 9.47
N VAL A 171 -4.72 -1.62 9.48
CA VAL A 171 -6.01 -0.95 9.63
C VAL A 171 -6.56 -1.21 11.02
N ASN A 172 -7.01 -0.15 11.68
CA ASN A 172 -7.62 -0.19 13.00
C ASN A 172 -9.13 -0.45 12.88
N ARG A 173 -9.77 -0.79 14.01
CA ARG A 173 -11.22 -1.07 14.06
C ARG A 173 -12.09 0.11 13.65
N ASP A 174 -11.59 1.34 13.85
CA ASP A 174 -12.27 2.59 13.52
C ASP A 174 -12.10 3.00 12.04
N GLY A 175 -11.45 2.17 11.21
CA GLY A 175 -11.16 2.49 9.82
C GLY A 175 -9.96 3.43 9.63
N THR A 176 -9.25 3.81 10.70
CA THR A 176 -8.00 4.58 10.56
C THR A 176 -6.83 3.66 10.24
N LEU A 177 -5.79 4.22 9.62
CA LEU A 177 -4.53 3.52 9.42
C LEU A 177 -3.61 3.70 10.63
N SER A 178 -2.82 2.68 10.94
CA SER A 178 -1.81 2.73 11.99
C SER A 178 -0.47 3.31 11.49
N GLY A 179 0.37 3.75 12.43
CA GLY A 179 1.73 4.21 12.16
C GLY A 179 1.79 5.55 11.41
N PRO A 180 2.77 5.76 10.50
CA PRO A 180 3.00 7.03 9.82
C PRO A 180 1.88 7.42 8.84
N MET A 181 1.03 6.45 8.47
CA MET A 181 -0.14 6.64 7.61
C MET A 181 -1.38 7.11 8.37
N ASN A 182 -1.33 7.23 9.69
CA ASN A 182 -2.47 7.75 10.47
C ASN A 182 -2.74 9.22 10.13
N MET A 183 -4.03 9.59 10.03
CA MET A 183 -4.42 10.97 9.71
C MET A 183 -3.90 12.03 10.71
N SER A 184 -3.64 11.66 11.96
CA SER A 184 -3.10 12.54 13.00
C SER A 184 -1.56 12.62 13.02
N ALA A 185 -0.86 11.69 12.39
CA ALA A 185 0.60 11.67 12.40
C ALA A 185 1.17 12.78 11.49
N PRO A 186 2.33 13.40 11.78
CA PRO A 186 2.96 14.33 10.85
C PRO A 186 3.14 13.72 9.45
N TRP A 187 2.94 14.51 8.40
CA TRP A 187 3.15 14.04 7.02
C TRP A 187 4.63 13.78 6.77
N ASN A 188 5.03 12.51 6.67
CA ASN A 188 6.39 12.08 6.37
C ASN A 188 6.39 10.85 5.43
N PRO A 189 6.56 11.03 4.11
CA PRO A 189 6.57 9.93 3.16
C PRO A 189 7.77 8.98 3.34
N ASP A 190 8.94 9.48 3.77
CA ASP A 190 10.12 8.65 4.08
C ASP A 190 9.86 7.65 5.23
N ALA A 191 8.94 7.97 6.13
CA ALA A 191 8.55 7.06 7.20
C ALA A 191 7.67 5.91 6.70
N THR A 192 7.12 5.98 5.48
CA THR A 192 6.24 4.94 4.92
C THR A 192 6.88 4.19 3.78
N ILE A 193 7.56 4.89 2.88
CA ILE A 193 8.21 4.30 1.70
C ILE A 193 9.71 4.29 1.96
N HIS A 194 10.28 3.09 2.00
CA HIS A 194 11.71 2.92 2.19
C HIS A 194 12.49 3.54 1.01
N GLY A 195 13.45 4.41 1.31
CA GLY A 195 14.27 5.05 0.29
C GLY A 195 13.55 6.11 -0.54
N TYR A 196 12.39 6.62 -0.09
CA TYR A 196 11.64 7.64 -0.81
C TYR A 196 12.45 8.88 -1.15
N SER A 197 13.26 9.40 -0.22
CA SER A 197 14.20 10.51 -0.45
C SER A 197 15.25 10.24 -1.53
N LYS A 198 15.53 8.97 -1.86
CA LYS A 198 16.47 8.57 -2.91
C LYS A 198 15.81 8.41 -4.28
N LEU A 199 14.47 8.43 -4.34
CA LEU A 199 13.77 8.31 -5.62
C LEU A 199 14.00 9.58 -6.45
N PRO A 200 14.27 9.44 -7.76
CA PRO A 200 14.40 10.59 -8.65
C PRO A 200 13.08 11.37 -8.67
N ASP A 201 13.19 12.69 -8.74
CA ASP A 201 12.03 13.54 -8.96
C ASP A 201 11.44 13.23 -10.34
N GLY A 202 10.21 12.72 -10.35
CA GLY A 202 9.60 12.22 -11.57
C GLY A 202 8.18 11.70 -11.35
N ILE A 203 7.65 11.05 -12.38
CA ILE A 203 6.28 10.53 -12.41
C ILE A 203 6.04 9.54 -11.28
N THR A 204 6.97 8.61 -11.05
CA THR A 204 6.87 7.58 -10.00
C THR A 204 6.79 8.19 -8.60
N LYS A 205 7.66 9.18 -8.29
CA LYS A 205 7.67 9.83 -6.98
C LYS A 205 6.37 10.59 -6.73
N ARG A 206 5.90 11.37 -7.72
CA ARG A 206 4.61 12.09 -7.67
C ARG A 206 3.42 11.13 -7.55
N MET A 207 3.45 10.00 -8.26
CA MET A 207 2.43 8.94 -8.18
C MET A 207 2.35 8.38 -6.75
N LEU A 208 3.49 8.03 -6.15
CA LEU A 208 3.55 7.53 -4.78
C LEU A 208 3.05 8.57 -3.76
N GLU A 209 3.50 9.82 -3.87
CA GLU A 209 3.06 10.92 -3.00
C GLU A 209 1.54 11.12 -3.04
N THR A 210 0.98 11.23 -4.24
CA THR A 210 -0.45 11.44 -4.44
C THR A 210 -1.26 10.24 -3.96
N PHE A 211 -0.73 9.02 -4.10
CA PHE A 211 -1.36 7.80 -3.59
C PHE A 211 -1.36 7.75 -2.06
N LEU A 212 -0.23 8.03 -1.42
CA LEU A 212 -0.15 8.13 0.05
C LEU A 212 -1.08 9.23 0.60
N LEU A 213 -1.17 10.36 -0.11
CA LEU A 213 -2.08 11.44 0.25
C LEU A 213 -3.54 10.98 0.13
N ALA A 214 -3.89 10.30 -0.95
CA ALA A 214 -5.23 9.74 -1.14
C ALA A 214 -5.60 8.72 -0.05
N LEU A 215 -4.66 7.85 0.35
CA LEU A 215 -4.84 6.92 1.47
C LEU A 215 -5.17 7.64 2.78
N ARG A 216 -4.52 8.78 3.02
CA ARG A 216 -4.75 9.58 4.22
C ARG A 216 -6.09 10.32 4.17
N LEU A 217 -6.44 10.89 3.02
CA LEU A 217 -7.71 11.59 2.81
C LEU A 217 -8.91 10.63 2.77
N ALA A 218 -8.69 9.37 2.43
CA ALA A 218 -9.73 8.34 2.44
C ALA A 218 -10.12 7.89 3.86
N GLN A 219 -9.38 8.27 4.91
CA GLN A 219 -9.73 7.89 6.28
C GLN A 219 -10.92 8.72 6.82
N PRO A 220 -11.85 8.09 7.57
CA PRO A 220 -11.89 6.67 7.92
C PRO A 220 -12.29 5.77 6.75
N LEU A 221 -11.61 4.64 6.63
CA LEU A 221 -11.89 3.63 5.62
C LEU A 221 -13.21 2.92 5.92
N GLN A 222 -14.00 2.68 4.88
CA GLN A 222 -15.20 1.85 5.00
C GLN A 222 -14.76 0.39 5.10
N LEU A 223 -15.06 -0.23 6.23
CA LEU A 223 -14.75 -1.63 6.48
C LEU A 223 -16.04 -2.45 6.39
N PRO A 224 -15.98 -3.69 5.87
CA PRO A 224 -17.14 -4.57 5.92
C PRO A 224 -17.54 -4.84 7.38
N THR A 225 -18.78 -5.25 7.58
CA THR A 225 -19.29 -5.66 8.90
C THR A 225 -18.32 -6.63 9.57
N ASP A 226 -18.05 -6.41 10.85
CA ASP A 226 -17.01 -7.11 11.59
C ASP A 226 -17.20 -8.64 11.53
N ASP A 227 -16.26 -9.34 10.89
CA ASP A 227 -16.25 -10.82 10.82
C ASP A 227 -15.96 -11.50 12.18
N GLY A 228 -15.86 -10.74 13.27
CA GLY A 228 -15.52 -11.24 14.61
C GLY A 228 -14.03 -11.55 14.80
N LYS A 229 -13.17 -11.31 13.79
CA LYS A 229 -11.71 -11.48 13.94
C LYS A 229 -11.12 -10.27 14.69
N PRO A 230 -10.08 -10.50 15.51
CA PRO A 230 -9.42 -9.43 16.26
C PRO A 230 -8.85 -8.33 15.37
N TRP A 231 -8.68 -7.15 15.97
CA TRP A 231 -8.10 -5.95 15.38
C TRP A 231 -6.79 -5.60 16.13
N PRO A 232 -5.81 -4.92 15.50
CA PRO A 232 -5.81 -4.39 14.13
C PRO A 232 -5.57 -5.49 13.07
N ARG A 233 -5.92 -5.20 11.82
CA ARG A 233 -5.77 -6.15 10.69
C ARG A 233 -4.80 -5.62 9.64
N ARG A 234 -4.09 -6.52 8.98
CA ARG A 234 -3.20 -6.21 7.87
C ARG A 234 -3.97 -6.26 6.56
N MET A 235 -3.67 -5.33 5.65
CA MET A 235 -4.24 -5.24 4.32
C MET A 235 -3.11 -5.03 3.32
N ILE A 236 -3.16 -5.75 2.20
CA ILE A 236 -2.17 -5.63 1.12
C ILE A 236 -2.93 -5.11 -0.10
N LEU A 237 -2.65 -3.88 -0.52
CA LEU A 237 -3.20 -3.33 -1.75
C LEU A 237 -2.20 -3.58 -2.86
N ARG A 238 -2.63 -4.26 -3.94
CA ARG A 238 -1.81 -4.49 -5.13
C ARG A 238 -2.63 -4.17 -6.37
N PHE A 239 -2.18 -3.21 -7.16
CA PHE A 239 -2.86 -2.84 -8.41
C PHE A 239 -1.88 -2.20 -9.39
N ARG A 240 -2.28 -2.16 -10.66
CA ARG A 240 -1.56 -1.45 -11.72
C ARG A 240 -2.28 -0.14 -12.01
N PRO A 241 -1.64 1.03 -11.82
CA PRO A 241 -2.28 2.31 -12.10
C PRO A 241 -2.78 2.45 -13.54
N GLY A 242 -2.12 1.81 -14.51
CA GLY A 242 -2.53 1.83 -15.91
C GLY A 242 -3.84 1.09 -16.22
N ASP A 243 -4.32 0.24 -15.30
CA ASP A 243 -5.55 -0.56 -15.46
C ASP A 243 -6.79 0.14 -14.85
N LEU A 244 -6.61 1.31 -14.22
CA LEU A 244 -7.68 2.09 -13.56
C LEU A 244 -8.43 3.03 -14.52
#